data_AF-A0A527YZN3-F1
#
_entry.id   AF-A0A527YZN3-F1
#
_cell.length_a   1.000
_cell.length_b   1.000
_cell.length_c   1.000
_cell.angle_alpha   90.00
_cell.angle_beta   90.00
_cell.angle_gamma   90.00
#
_symmetry.space_group_name_H-M   'P 1'
#
loop_
_entity.id
_entity.type
_entity.pdbx_description
1 polymer ?
#
loop_
_entity_poly.entity_id
_entity_poly.type
_entity_poly.pdbx_seq_one_letter_code
_entity_poly.pdbx_strand_id
1 'polypeptide(L)'
;IVIGAGKGSAQMAAAFERVWDGPIEGLIVTRYGYGATCQRIEIIEAAHPVPDAAGLEASRRLLEKVQGLTADDLVVALISGGGSALLPSPAESLTLADEIAVNEALLASGAPIAAMNTIRKHVSTIKGGRLAAAAYPAKVVSLVVSDIPGD
;
A
#
# COMPACT_ATOMS: atom_id res chain seq x y z
N ILE A 1 -1.94 4.14 -14.25
CA ILE A 1 -2.56 3.63 -13.00
C ILE A 1 -1.89 4.27 -11.79
N VAL A 2 -2.64 4.88 -10.88
CA VAL A 2 -2.12 5.36 -9.59
C VAL A 2 -2.49 4.37 -8.48
N ILE A 3 -1.50 3.96 -7.71
CA ILE A 3 -1.68 3.12 -6.52
C ILE A 3 -1.04 3.78 -5.32
N GLY A 4 -1.37 3.37 -4.11
CA GLY A 4 -0.63 3.85 -2.95
C GLY A 4 -1.30 3.61 -1.62
N ALA A 5 -0.52 3.76 -0.56
CA ALA A 5 -1.01 3.72 0.80
C ALA A 5 -0.15 4.54 1.76
N GLY A 6 -0.79 5.01 2.83
CA GLY A 6 -0.14 5.73 3.92
C GLY A 6 -0.98 6.86 4.48
N LYS A 7 -0.54 7.47 5.58
CA LYS A 7 -1.28 8.53 6.28
C LYS A 7 -1.49 9.79 5.44
N GLY A 8 -0.62 10.03 4.46
CA GLY A 8 -0.66 11.20 3.55
C GLY A 8 -0.92 10.85 2.09
N SER A 9 -1.21 9.58 1.77
CA SER A 9 -1.34 9.10 0.38
C SER A 9 -2.54 9.74 -0.33
N ALA A 10 -3.63 10.00 0.37
CA ALA A 10 -4.83 10.63 -0.20
C ALA A 10 -4.56 12.06 -0.66
N GLN A 11 -3.81 12.85 0.12
CA GLN A 11 -3.41 14.21 -0.23
C GLN A 11 -2.41 14.20 -1.38
N MET A 12 -1.48 13.24 -1.40
CA MET A 12 -0.58 13.03 -2.53
C MET A 12 -1.37 12.74 -3.82
N ALA A 13 -2.41 11.91 -3.73
CA ALA A 13 -3.26 11.56 -4.86
C ALA A 13 -4.04 12.76 -5.39
N ALA A 14 -4.67 13.54 -4.52
CA ALA A 14 -5.37 14.76 -4.89
C ALA A 14 -4.42 15.81 -5.52
N ALA A 15 -3.19 15.92 -5.04
CA ALA A 15 -2.18 16.78 -5.65
C ALA A 15 -1.74 16.26 -7.02
N PHE A 16 -1.47 14.96 -7.13
CA PHE A 16 -1.03 14.29 -8.36
C PHE A 16 -2.08 14.40 -9.46
N GLU A 17 -3.35 14.14 -9.14
CA GLU A 17 -4.46 14.21 -10.10
C GLU A 17 -4.65 15.61 -10.71
N ARG A 18 -4.34 16.68 -9.96
CA ARG A 18 -4.45 18.07 -10.46
C ARG A 18 -3.35 18.45 -11.46
N VAL A 19 -2.18 17.84 -11.35
CA VAL A 19 -1.00 18.20 -12.17
C VAL A 19 -0.75 17.21 -13.31
N TRP A 20 -1.51 16.11 -13.35
CA TRP A 20 -1.39 15.09 -14.39
C TRP A 20 -2.38 15.36 -15.53
N ASP A 21 -1.85 15.68 -16.70
CA ASP A 21 -2.63 16.06 -17.89
C ASP A 21 -3.08 14.84 -18.74
N GLY A 22 -2.65 13.63 -18.38
CA GLY A 22 -2.99 12.39 -19.10
C GLY A 22 -4.19 11.63 -18.54
N PRO A 23 -4.57 10.51 -19.18
CA PRO A 23 -5.49 9.55 -18.59
C PRO A 23 -4.97 9.07 -17.24
N ILE A 24 -5.88 8.98 -16.27
CA ILE A 24 -5.56 8.57 -14.92
C ILE A 24 -6.77 7.87 -14.31
N GLU A 25 -6.47 6.78 -13.63
CA GLU A 25 -7.35 6.06 -12.73
C GLU A 25 -6.47 5.44 -11.65
N GLY A 26 -7.06 5.06 -10.53
CA GLY A 26 -6.26 4.53 -9.44
C GLY A 26 -7.04 4.17 -8.20
N LEU A 27 -6.31 3.65 -7.23
CA LEU A 27 -6.81 3.32 -5.91
C LEU A 27 -5.77 3.71 -4.86
N ILE A 28 -6.20 4.43 -3.84
CA ILE A 28 -5.35 4.89 -2.74
C ILE A 28 -5.98 4.50 -1.42
N VAL A 29 -5.16 4.00 -0.50
CA VAL A 29 -5.58 3.62 0.85
C VAL A 29 -5.01 4.58 1.88
N THR A 30 -5.87 5.17 2.69
CA THR A 30 -5.49 6.04 3.81
C THR A 30 -6.21 5.61 5.08
N ARG A 31 -5.95 6.28 6.20
CA ARG A 31 -6.62 6.01 7.48
C ARG A 31 -7.99 6.69 7.56
N TYR A 32 -8.91 6.12 8.34
CA TYR A 32 -10.24 6.69 8.58
C TYR A 32 -10.23 8.17 8.97
N GLY A 33 -11.04 8.98 8.28
CA GLY A 33 -11.17 10.42 8.47
C GLY A 33 -10.07 11.26 7.80
N TYR A 34 -9.22 10.67 6.97
CA TYR A 34 -8.11 11.34 6.27
C TYR A 34 -8.18 11.22 4.75
N GLY A 35 -9.33 10.78 4.23
CA GLY A 35 -9.65 10.83 2.80
C GLY A 35 -9.48 12.23 2.21
N ALA A 36 -9.30 12.27 0.90
CA ALA A 36 -9.24 13.49 0.13
C ALA A 36 -10.16 13.35 -1.08
N THR A 37 -10.73 14.46 -1.55
CA THR A 37 -11.54 14.44 -2.76
C THR A 37 -10.64 14.26 -3.98
N CYS A 38 -10.85 13.16 -4.70
CA CYS A 38 -10.30 12.90 -6.03
C CYS A 38 -11.46 12.63 -6.99
N GLN A 39 -11.30 12.99 -8.26
CA GLN A 39 -12.33 12.82 -9.29
C GLN A 39 -12.22 11.47 -10.02
N ARG A 40 -11.00 10.99 -10.21
CA ARG A 40 -10.65 9.83 -11.06
C ARG A 40 -9.91 8.74 -10.27
N ILE A 41 -9.27 9.10 -9.16
CA ILE A 41 -8.62 8.16 -8.24
C ILE A 41 -9.60 7.81 -7.11
N GLU A 42 -9.83 6.52 -6.89
CA GLU A 42 -10.64 6.06 -5.76
C GLU A 42 -9.84 6.13 -4.45
N ILE A 43 -10.50 6.60 -3.38
CA ILE A 43 -9.92 6.64 -2.04
C ILE A 43 -10.68 5.66 -1.14
N ILE A 44 -9.96 4.70 -0.56
CA ILE A 44 -10.46 3.82 0.50
C ILE A 44 -9.83 4.23 1.82
N GLU A 45 -10.64 4.23 2.87
CA GLU A 45 -10.17 4.37 4.24
C GLU A 45 -10.12 3.02 4.95
N ALA A 46 -9.05 2.77 5.70
CA ALA A 46 -8.82 1.54 6.43
C ALA A 46 -8.21 1.82 7.82
N ALA A 47 -8.16 0.79 8.68
CA ALA A 47 -7.65 0.95 10.03
C ALA A 47 -6.12 1.08 10.09
N HIS A 48 -5.66 1.94 10.99
CA HIS A 48 -4.27 2.10 11.39
C HIS A 48 -4.25 2.55 12.86
N PRO A 49 -3.41 1.99 13.75
CA PRO A 49 -2.22 1.16 13.44
C PRO A 49 -2.47 -0.35 13.35
N VAL A 50 -3.66 -0.83 13.75
CA VAL A 50 -4.01 -2.26 13.64
C VAL A 50 -4.83 -2.48 12.36
N PRO A 51 -4.45 -3.41 11.48
CA PRO A 51 -5.19 -3.70 10.25
C PRO A 51 -6.63 -4.15 10.46
N ASP A 52 -7.49 -3.91 9.47
CA ASP A 52 -8.88 -4.37 9.44
C ASP A 52 -9.28 -4.99 8.08
N ALA A 53 -10.54 -5.40 7.98
CA ALA A 53 -11.09 -6.00 6.76
C ALA A 53 -11.11 -5.04 5.56
N ALA A 54 -11.27 -3.73 5.79
CA ALA A 54 -11.25 -2.73 4.73
C ALA A 54 -9.86 -2.64 4.10
N GLY A 55 -8.79 -2.66 4.91
CA GLY A 55 -7.42 -2.72 4.41
C GLY A 55 -7.10 -4.02 3.66
N LEU A 56 -7.64 -5.16 4.12
CA LEU A 56 -7.45 -6.45 3.45
C LEU A 56 -8.07 -6.44 2.05
N GLU A 57 -9.31 -5.96 1.96
CA GLU A 57 -10.02 -5.84 0.70
C GLU A 57 -9.33 -4.81 -0.22
N ALA A 58 -8.88 -3.69 0.31
CA ALA A 58 -8.14 -2.70 -0.46
C ALA A 58 -6.82 -3.25 -1.02
N SER A 59 -6.13 -4.11 -0.27
CA SER A 59 -4.91 -4.79 -0.72
C SER A 59 -5.16 -5.73 -1.88
N ARG A 60 -6.25 -6.51 -1.83
CA ARG A 60 -6.70 -7.37 -2.93
C ARG A 60 -6.97 -6.54 -4.19
N ARG A 61 -7.74 -5.45 -4.03
CA ARG A 61 -8.10 -4.55 -5.15
C ARG A 61 -6.89 -3.84 -5.76
N LEU A 62 -5.91 -3.45 -4.94
CA LEU A 62 -4.65 -2.89 -5.43
C LEU A 62 -3.86 -3.88 -6.26
N LEU A 63 -3.78 -5.14 -5.82
CA LEU A 63 -3.12 -6.20 -6.57
C LEU A 63 -3.79 -6.44 -7.93
N GLU A 64 -5.12 -6.53 -7.95
CA GLU A 64 -5.90 -6.69 -9.18
C GLU A 64 -5.70 -5.53 -10.14
N LYS A 65 -5.62 -4.29 -9.62
CA LYS A 65 -5.48 -3.09 -10.45
C LYS A 65 -4.11 -2.98 -11.15
N VAL A 66 -3.10 -3.70 -10.67
CA VAL A 66 -1.78 -3.72 -11.28
C VAL A 66 -1.51 -4.99 -12.10
N GLN A 67 -2.37 -6.00 -12.03
CA GLN A 67 -2.21 -7.23 -12.81
C GLN A 67 -2.65 -7.03 -14.27
N GLY A 68 -2.00 -7.73 -15.19
CA GLY A 68 -2.37 -7.74 -16.61
C GLY A 68 -2.00 -6.48 -17.38
N LEU A 69 -1.21 -5.58 -16.78
CA LEU A 69 -0.70 -4.40 -17.46
C LEU A 69 0.36 -4.77 -18.53
N THR A 70 0.62 -3.83 -19.42
CA THR A 70 1.56 -3.96 -20.54
C THR A 70 2.76 -3.02 -20.37
N ALA A 71 3.76 -3.13 -21.25
CA ALA A 71 4.94 -2.26 -21.22
C ALA A 71 4.62 -0.79 -21.54
N ASP A 72 3.46 -0.52 -22.15
CA ASP A 72 2.98 0.83 -22.46
C ASP A 72 2.28 1.50 -21.26
N ASP A 73 2.01 0.74 -20.20
CA ASP A 73 1.39 1.24 -18.98
C ASP A 73 2.40 1.83 -18.00
N LEU A 74 1.94 2.85 -17.26
CA LEU A 74 2.67 3.45 -16.15
C LEU A 74 1.90 3.26 -14.84
N VAL A 75 2.58 2.67 -13.86
CA VAL A 75 2.14 2.62 -12.46
C VAL A 75 2.88 3.70 -11.68
N VAL A 76 2.13 4.58 -11.02
CA VAL A 76 2.67 5.56 -10.07
C VAL A 76 2.23 5.16 -8.66
N ALA A 77 3.19 4.80 -7.81
CA ALA A 77 2.97 4.40 -6.43
C ALA A 77 3.20 5.58 -5.46
N LEU A 78 2.14 6.04 -4.80
CA LEU A 78 2.16 7.13 -3.82
C LEU A 78 2.23 6.55 -2.40
N ILE A 79 3.42 6.52 -1.82
CA ILE A 79 3.69 5.83 -0.55
C ILE A 79 4.00 6.84 0.55
N SER A 80 3.37 6.68 1.71
CA SER A 80 3.74 7.39 2.93
C SER A 80 3.69 6.48 4.16
N GLY A 81 4.15 6.98 5.30
CA GLY A 81 4.17 6.22 6.57
C GLY A 81 2.81 5.60 6.93
N GLY A 82 2.83 4.41 7.52
CA GLY A 82 1.62 3.66 7.92
C GLY A 82 1.12 2.61 6.91
N GLY A 83 1.75 2.50 5.73
CA GLY A 83 1.34 1.55 4.69
C GLY A 83 1.28 0.08 5.13
N SER A 84 2.11 -0.35 6.09
CA SER A 84 2.10 -1.74 6.57
C SER A 84 0.78 -2.16 7.22
N ALA A 85 0.13 -1.25 7.96
CA ALA A 85 -1.14 -1.53 8.61
C ALA A 85 -2.34 -1.34 7.66
N LEU A 86 -2.22 -0.39 6.74
CA LEU A 86 -3.27 -0.06 5.77
C LEU A 86 -3.38 -1.10 4.65
N LEU A 87 -2.30 -1.82 4.36
CA LEU A 87 -2.24 -2.86 3.33
C LEU A 87 -1.90 -4.24 3.91
N PRO A 88 -2.75 -4.83 4.78
CA PRO A 88 -2.60 -6.21 5.19
C PRO A 88 -2.86 -7.13 4.00
N SER A 89 -2.00 -8.12 3.82
CA SER A 89 -2.12 -9.03 2.68
C SER A 89 -1.40 -10.32 3.04
N PRO A 90 -2.02 -11.14 3.91
CA PRO A 90 -1.41 -12.35 4.43
C PRO A 90 -1.19 -13.35 3.29
N ALA A 91 -0.17 -14.21 3.42
CA ALA A 91 0.01 -15.35 2.54
C ALA A 91 -1.24 -16.25 2.52
N GLU A 92 -1.47 -17.01 1.45
CA GLU A 92 -2.72 -17.78 1.25
C GLU A 92 -3.08 -18.73 2.41
N SER A 93 -2.08 -19.22 3.15
CA SER A 93 -2.26 -20.10 4.31
C SER A 93 -2.55 -19.36 5.62
N LEU A 94 -2.59 -18.03 5.60
CA LEU A 94 -2.71 -17.15 6.76
C LEU A 94 -3.96 -16.26 6.64
N THR A 95 -4.58 -16.01 7.80
CA THR A 95 -5.71 -15.08 7.93
C THR A 95 -5.23 -13.68 8.29
N LEU A 96 -6.14 -12.69 8.22
CA LEU A 96 -5.89 -11.35 8.76
C LEU A 96 -5.51 -11.39 10.25
N ALA A 97 -6.18 -12.26 11.02
CA ALA A 97 -5.89 -12.43 12.44
C ALA A 97 -4.46 -12.96 12.66
N ASP A 98 -3.98 -13.86 11.80
CA ASP A 98 -2.59 -14.34 11.85
C ASP A 98 -1.58 -13.23 11.55
N GLU A 99 -1.83 -12.38 10.54
CA GLU A 99 -0.95 -11.23 10.25
C GLU A 99 -0.91 -10.24 11.42
N ILE A 100 -2.05 -10.00 12.08
CA ILE A 100 -2.13 -9.17 13.29
C ILE A 100 -1.32 -9.79 14.43
N ALA A 101 -1.52 -11.09 14.72
CA ALA A 101 -0.83 -11.80 15.79
C ALA A 101 0.69 -11.83 15.57
N VAL A 102 1.15 -12.05 14.32
CA VAL A 102 2.56 -11.97 13.96
C VAL A 102 3.11 -10.57 14.23
N ASN A 103 2.40 -9.52 13.84
CA ASN A 103 2.86 -8.15 14.07
C ASN A 103 2.93 -7.79 15.56
N GLU A 104 1.98 -8.24 16.37
CA GLU A 104 2.00 -8.08 17.83
C GLU A 104 3.20 -8.80 18.46
N ALA A 105 3.45 -10.06 18.07
CA ALA A 105 4.59 -10.83 18.56
C ALA A 105 5.93 -10.17 18.19
N LEU A 106 6.04 -9.63 16.97
CA LEU A 106 7.23 -8.91 16.53
C LEU A 106 7.45 -7.62 17.32
N LEU A 107 6.40 -6.84 17.60
CA LEU A 107 6.50 -5.64 18.44
C LEU A 107 6.91 -5.98 19.87
N ALA A 108 6.30 -7.02 20.46
CA ALA A 108 6.63 -7.47 21.81
C ALA A 108 8.07 -8.02 21.94
N SER A 109 8.66 -8.51 20.84
CA SER A 109 10.02 -9.04 20.85
C SER A 109 11.12 -7.98 21.03
N GLY A 110 10.81 -6.69 20.80
CA GLY A 110 11.81 -5.62 20.81
C GLY A 110 12.83 -5.71 19.66
N ALA A 111 12.57 -6.55 18.64
CA ALA A 111 13.46 -6.69 17.49
C ALA A 111 13.60 -5.37 16.71
N PRO A 112 14.78 -5.09 16.11
CA PRO A 112 14.94 -3.92 15.25
C PRO A 112 13.94 -3.91 14.09
N ILE A 113 13.48 -2.72 13.68
CA ILE A 113 12.48 -2.55 12.62
C ILE A 113 12.87 -3.26 11.30
N ALA A 114 14.17 -3.29 10.98
CA ALA A 114 14.68 -4.01 9.81
C ALA A 114 14.47 -5.54 9.90
N ALA A 115 14.62 -6.13 11.08
CA ALA A 115 14.36 -7.55 11.31
C ALA A 115 12.86 -7.85 11.25
N MET A 116 12.03 -6.99 11.86
CA MET A 116 10.57 -7.08 11.77
C MET A 116 10.09 -7.00 10.31
N ASN A 117 10.58 -6.03 9.54
CA ASN A 117 10.28 -5.89 8.11
C ASN A 117 10.73 -7.10 7.31
N THR A 118 11.87 -7.69 7.68
CA THR A 118 12.36 -8.92 7.06
C THR A 118 11.40 -10.09 7.27
N ILE A 119 10.80 -10.24 8.44
CA ILE A 119 9.82 -11.31 8.66
C ILE A 119 8.50 -10.97 7.97
N ARG A 120 7.98 -9.75 8.14
CA ARG A 120 6.70 -9.29 7.56
C ARG A 120 6.64 -9.44 6.03
N LYS A 121 7.76 -9.23 5.31
CA LYS A 121 7.78 -9.46 3.87
C LYS A 121 7.69 -10.94 3.48
N HIS A 122 8.04 -11.90 4.32
CA HIS A 122 7.94 -13.33 3.98
C HIS A 122 6.53 -13.89 4.18
N VAL A 123 5.72 -13.25 5.02
CA VAL A 123 4.34 -13.68 5.33
C VAL A 123 3.28 -12.89 4.56
N SER A 124 3.67 -12.14 3.52
CA SER A 124 2.75 -11.28 2.77
C SER A 124 2.88 -11.45 1.26
N THR A 125 1.75 -11.39 0.56
CA THR A 125 1.66 -11.55 -0.90
C THR A 125 2.03 -10.30 -1.69
N ILE A 126 1.91 -9.09 -1.11
CA ILE A 126 2.21 -7.82 -1.81
C ILE A 126 3.48 -7.12 -1.33
N LYS A 127 3.90 -7.36 -0.06
CA LYS A 127 5.09 -6.72 0.52
C LYS A 127 6.38 -7.27 -0.10
N GLY A 128 7.52 -6.62 0.14
CA GLY A 128 8.82 -7.08 -0.37
C GLY A 128 8.97 -6.96 -1.89
N GLY A 129 8.35 -5.94 -2.50
CA GLY A 129 8.42 -5.70 -3.95
C GLY A 129 7.43 -6.52 -4.78
N ARG A 130 6.64 -7.41 -4.18
CA ARG A 130 5.70 -8.27 -4.92
C ARG A 130 4.57 -7.51 -5.62
N LEU A 131 4.09 -6.42 -5.02
CA LEU A 131 3.10 -5.56 -5.70
C LEU A 131 3.68 -4.94 -6.99
N ALA A 132 4.92 -4.47 -6.94
CA ALA A 132 5.60 -3.95 -8.12
C ALA A 132 5.91 -5.05 -9.14
N ALA A 133 6.25 -6.26 -8.68
CA ALA A 133 6.44 -7.41 -9.56
C ALA A 133 5.14 -7.81 -10.28
N ALA A 134 3.99 -7.72 -9.60
CA ALA A 134 2.68 -7.98 -10.20
C ALA A 134 2.30 -6.97 -11.30
N ALA A 135 2.92 -5.77 -11.28
CA ALA A 135 2.75 -4.77 -12.32
C ALA A 135 3.55 -5.04 -13.61
N TYR A 136 4.52 -5.96 -13.58
CA TYR A 136 5.35 -6.25 -14.75
C TYR A 136 4.49 -6.77 -15.92
N PRO A 137 4.72 -6.30 -17.17
CA PRO A 137 5.83 -5.47 -17.66
C PRO A 137 5.70 -3.94 -17.54
N ALA A 138 4.65 -3.40 -16.90
CA ALA A 138 4.48 -1.95 -16.76
C ALA A 138 5.63 -1.29 -15.98
N LYS A 139 5.94 -0.05 -16.32
CA LYS A 139 6.91 0.75 -15.56
C LYS A 139 6.30 1.16 -14.23
N VAL A 140 7.03 0.94 -13.13
CA VAL A 140 6.62 1.40 -11.79
C VAL A 140 7.51 2.56 -11.34
N VAL A 141 6.88 3.69 -11.02
CA VAL A 141 7.54 4.88 -10.42
C VAL A 141 6.96 5.09 -9.03
N SER A 142 7.82 5.12 -8.01
CA SER A 142 7.38 5.36 -6.62
C SER A 142 7.71 6.78 -6.18
N LEU A 143 6.72 7.49 -5.63
CA LEU A 143 6.88 8.76 -4.93
C LEU A 143 6.66 8.48 -3.44
N VAL A 144 7.72 8.66 -2.64
CA VAL A 144 7.73 8.25 -1.23
C VAL A 144 7.89 9.47 -0.33
N VAL A 145 7.00 9.62 0.64
CA VAL A 145 7.16 10.53 1.79
C VAL A 145 7.47 9.69 3.01
N SER A 146 8.73 9.66 3.39
CA SER A 146 9.19 8.77 4.46
C SER A 146 9.24 9.46 5.83
N ASP A 147 8.86 8.71 6.86
CA ASP A 147 8.87 9.12 8.27
C ASP A 147 9.92 8.35 9.10
N ILE A 148 10.90 7.71 8.46
CA ILE A 148 11.93 6.88 9.10
C ILE A 148 13.27 7.64 9.12
N PRO A 149 13.99 7.74 10.24
CA PRO A 149 15.29 8.40 10.25
C PRO A 149 16.29 7.74 9.29
N GLY A 150 16.89 8.53 8.40
CA GLY A 150 17.87 8.06 7.41
C GLY A 150 17.27 7.54 6.11
N ASP A 151 15.93 7.45 6.04
CA ASP A 151 15.04 7.63 4.89
C ASP A 151 13.62 7.27 5.27
#